data_AF-A0A6A4CFZ7-F1
#
_entry.id   AF-A0A6A4CFZ7-F1
#
_cell.length_a   1.000
_cell.length_b   1.000
_cell.length_c   1.000
_cell.angle_alpha   90.00
_cell.angle_beta   90.00
_cell.angle_gamma   90.00
#
_symmetry.space_group_name_H-M   'P 1'
#
loop_
_entity.id
_entity.type
_entity.pdbx_description
1 polymer ?
#
loop_
_entity_poly.entity_id
_entity_poly.type
_entity_poly.pdbx_seq_one_letter_code
_entity_poly.pdbx_strand_id
1 'polypeptide(L)'
;MCVQLAVSDDGGRVLSIQSHVVQGYVSNKSAVFPLQLLGMDVNPINSVQFSNHTGYAKFTGRRLTGDELLELLDGITYCGTRTCTCSRATLAPSHC
;
A
#
# COMPACT_ATOMS: atom_id res chain seq x y z
N MET A 1 12.18 6.05 9.16
CA MET A 1 10.81 6.60 8.98
C MET A 1 10.92 7.55 7.81
N CYS A 2 10.75 7.06 6.59
CA CYS A 2 10.74 7.90 5.39
C CYS A 2 9.30 7.85 4.87
N VAL A 3 8.65 9.00 4.79
CA VAL A 3 7.29 9.12 4.27
C VAL A 3 7.44 9.55 2.82
N GLN A 4 7.08 8.67 1.89
CA GLN A 4 7.00 9.04 0.49
C GLN A 4 5.54 8.90 0.05
N LEU A 5 4.91 10.06 -0.14
CA LEU A 5 3.57 10.19 -0.67
C LEU A 5 3.71 10.60 -2.13
N ALA A 6 3.22 9.77 -3.06
CA ALA A 6 3.11 10.16 -4.46
C ALA A 6 1.64 10.49 -4.75
N VAL A 7 1.40 11.71 -5.21
CA VAL A 7 0.08 12.19 -5.64
C VAL A 7 0.08 12.20 -7.16
N SER A 8 -0.87 11.49 -7.77
CA SER A 8 -1.08 11.52 -9.23
C SER A 8 -2.20 12.51 -9.57
N ASP A 9 -2.06 13.20 -10.71
CA ASP A 9 -2.94 14.30 -11.15
C ASP A 9 -4.34 13.81 -11.62
N ASP A 10 -4.55 12.49 -11.69
CA ASP A 10 -5.72 11.85 -12.31
C ASP A 10 -6.97 11.77 -11.40
N GLY A 11 -7.24 12.78 -10.57
CA GLY A 11 -8.47 12.86 -9.77
C GLY A 11 -8.34 12.45 -8.29
N GLY A 12 -7.22 12.78 -7.64
CA GLY A 12 -7.09 12.65 -6.18
C GLY A 12 -6.68 11.26 -5.69
N ARG A 13 -5.95 10.51 -6.52
CA ARG A 13 -5.33 9.23 -6.12
C ARG A 13 -4.00 9.47 -5.41
N VAL A 14 -3.82 8.78 -4.28
CA VAL A 14 -2.64 8.91 -3.42
C VAL A 14 -2.00 7.54 -3.21
N LEU A 15 -0.75 7.37 -3.67
CA LEU A 15 0.06 6.21 -3.33
C LEU A 15 0.84 6.51 -2.05
N SER A 16 0.54 5.81 -0.97
CA SER A 16 1.15 6.02 0.34
C SER A 16 2.12 4.90 0.69
N ILE A 17 3.42 5.14 0.53
CA ILE A 17 4.48 4.16 0.83
C ILE A 17 5.06 4.45 2.20
N GLN A 18 4.63 3.70 3.22
CA GLN A 18 5.07 3.92 4.60
C GLN A 18 5.06 2.62 5.41
N SER A 19 5.53 2.70 6.67
CA SER A 19 5.43 1.59 7.62
C SER A 19 4.00 1.32 8.07
N HIS A 20 3.70 0.10 8.52
CA HIS A 20 2.41 -0.28 9.11
C HIS A 20 2.60 -1.07 10.41
N VAL A 21 1.78 -0.73 11.42
CA VAL A 21 1.70 -1.45 12.70
C VAL A 21 0.27 -1.92 12.96
N VAL A 22 0.11 -3.16 13.42
CA VAL A 22 -1.21 -3.74 13.72
C VAL A 22 -1.81 -3.09 14.97
N GLN A 23 -1.02 -2.95 16.05
CA GLN A 23 -1.42 -2.33 17.31
C GLN A 23 -0.88 -0.90 17.43
N GLY A 24 -1.80 0.03 17.72
CA GLY A 24 -1.55 1.48 17.72
C GLY A 24 -1.97 2.16 16.42
N TYR A 25 -1.83 3.49 16.38
CA TYR A 25 -2.14 4.34 15.22
C TYR A 25 -0.87 5.08 14.82
N VAL A 26 -0.13 4.52 13.86
CA VAL A 26 1.10 5.12 13.34
C VAL A 26 1.16 4.94 11.84
N SER A 27 1.78 5.91 11.15
CA SER A 27 2.19 5.78 9.74
C SER A 27 0.98 5.50 8.83
N ASN A 28 1.00 4.49 7.95
CA ASN A 28 -0.10 4.24 7.01
C ASN A 28 -1.45 4.06 7.71
N LYS A 29 -1.48 3.45 8.90
CA LYS A 29 -2.73 3.28 9.65
C LYS A 29 -3.35 4.61 10.11
N SER A 30 -2.52 5.64 10.35
CA SER A 30 -2.99 6.99 10.69
C SER A 30 -3.16 7.90 9.48
N ALA A 31 -2.46 7.64 8.37
CA ALA A 31 -2.53 8.47 7.16
C ALA A 31 -3.72 8.10 6.26
N VAL A 32 -4.03 6.81 6.14
CA VAL A 32 -5.10 6.33 5.25
C VAL A 32 -6.47 6.84 5.67
N PHE A 33 -6.77 6.80 6.97
CA PHE A 33 -8.10 7.16 7.46
C PHE A 33 -8.48 8.64 7.21
N PRO A 34 -7.64 9.64 7.52
CA PRO A 34 -7.91 11.04 7.17
C PRO A 34 -8.01 11.29 5.66
N LEU A 35 -7.15 10.65 4.86
CA LEU A 35 -7.17 10.82 3.41
C LEU A 35 -8.45 10.25 2.79
N GLN A 36 -8.92 9.10 3.27
CA GLN A 36 -10.21 8.52 2.87
C GLN A 36 -11.37 9.41 3.31
N LEU A 37 -11.30 10.03 4.49
CA LEU A 37 -12.32 10.97 4.96
C LEU A 37 -12.42 12.22 4.06
N LEU A 38 -11.30 12.64 3.47
CA LEU A 38 -11.24 13.74 2.51
C LEU A 38 -11.69 13.34 1.09
N GLY A 39 -12.11 12.09 0.88
CA GLY A 39 -12.59 11.59 -0.41
C GLY A 39 -11.48 11.24 -1.41
N MET A 40 -10.23 11.09 -0.93
CA MET A 40 -9.11 10.67 -1.76
C MET A 40 -9.06 9.14 -1.87
N ASP A 41 -8.69 8.65 -3.05
CA ASP A 41 -8.51 7.22 -3.31
C ASP A 41 -7.05 6.84 -2.97
N VAL A 42 -6.86 6.19 -1.83
CA VAL A 42 -5.53 5.91 -1.27
C VAL A 42 -5.14 4.46 -1.50
N ASN A 43 -4.00 4.26 -2.16
CA ASN A 43 -3.35 2.97 -2.31
C ASN A 43 -2.16 2.89 -1.33
N PRO A 44 -2.31 2.27 -0.14
CA PRO A 44 -1.21 2.14 0.80
C PRO A 44 -0.31 0.95 0.45
N ILE A 45 0.99 1.22 0.26
CA ILE A 45 2.02 0.18 0.24
C ILE A 45 2.74 0.19 1.59
N ASN A 46 2.78 -0.99 2.23
CA ASN A 46 3.37 -1.14 3.56
C ASN A 46 4.79 -1.67 3.43
N SER A 47 5.79 -0.80 3.64
CA SER A 47 7.20 -1.21 3.56
C SER A 47 7.64 -2.12 4.71
N VAL A 48 6.95 -2.03 5.85
CA VAL A 48 7.08 -2.98 6.96
C VAL A 48 5.71 -3.25 7.53
N GLN A 49 5.50 -4.45 8.03
CA GLN A 49 4.29 -4.85 8.73
C GLN A 49 4.69 -5.46 10.07
N PHE A 50 4.55 -4.67 11.14
CA PHE A 50 4.87 -5.10 12.50
C PHE A 50 3.61 -5.22 13.36
N SER A 51 3.67 -6.06 14.39
CA SER A 51 2.63 -6.21 15.40
C SER A 51 2.39 -4.91 16.16
N ASN A 52 3.46 -4.18 16.48
CA ASN A 52 3.46 -2.98 17.29
C ASN A 52 4.67 -2.11 16.93
N HIS A 53 4.66 -0.86 17.36
CA HIS A 53 5.79 0.04 17.13
C HIS A 53 7.03 -0.43 17.90
N THR A 54 8.22 -0.09 17.40
CA THR A 54 9.52 -0.57 17.93
C THR A 54 9.89 -0.04 19.32
N GLY A 55 9.02 0.76 19.95
CA GLY A 55 9.19 1.23 21.33
C GLY A 55 8.84 0.18 22.38
N TYR A 56 8.21 -0.93 21.98
CA TYR A 56 7.94 -2.06 22.87
C TYR A 56 9.09 -3.06 22.90
N ALA A 57 9.28 -3.70 24.07
CA ALA A 57 10.34 -4.69 24.30
C ALA A 57 10.29 -5.91 23.37
N LYS A 58 9.10 -6.25 22.84
CA LYS A 58 8.92 -7.30 21.84
C LYS A 58 8.02 -6.77 20.73
N PHE A 59 8.48 -6.92 19.50
CA PHE A 59 7.67 -6.72 18.30
C PHE A 59 8.04 -7.79 17.28
N THR A 60 7.06 -8.24 16.51
CA THR A 60 7.23 -9.24 15.46
C THR A 60 6.68 -8.70 14.15
N GLY A 61 7.18 -9.22 13.05
CA GLY A 61 6.64 -8.95 11.72
C GLY A 61 7.72 -8.90 10.65
N ARG A 62 7.33 -8.42 9.46
CA ARG A 62 8.14 -8.57 8.25
C ARG A 62 8.44 -7.20 7.63
N ARG A 63 9.60 -7.11 7.00
CA ARG A 63 9.95 -5.99 6.13
C ARG A 63 9.78 -6.43 4.69
N LEU A 64 9.25 -5.54 3.88
CA LEU A 64 9.19 -5.69 2.43
C LEU A 64 10.60 -5.44 1.88
N THR A 65 11.08 -6.31 0.98
CA THR A 65 12.35 -6.11 0.28
C THR A 65 12.19 -5.13 -0.89
N GLY A 66 13.31 -4.68 -1.46
CA GLY A 66 13.28 -3.81 -2.64
C GLY A 66 12.64 -4.50 -3.86
N ASP A 67 12.93 -5.79 -4.06
CA ASP A 67 12.38 -6.57 -5.17
C ASP A 67 10.87 -6.79 -5.02
N GLU A 68 10.40 -7.11 -3.80
CA GLU A 68 8.96 -7.23 -3.49
C GLU A 68 8.24 -5.89 -3.70
N LEU A 69 8.88 -4.76 -3.38
CA LEU A 69 8.32 -3.44 -3.65
C LEU A 69 8.19 -3.15 -5.15
N LEU A 70 9.23 -3.49 -5.93
CA LEU A 70 9.22 -3.32 -7.38
C LEU A 70 8.14 -4.20 -8.02
N GLU A 71 7.99 -5.45 -7.60
CA GLU A 71 6.93 -6.35 -8.07
C GLU A 71 5.52 -5.77 -7.83
N LEU A 72 5.28 -5.15 -6.68
CA LEU A 72 4.02 -4.47 -6.39
C LEU A 72 3.81 -3.23 -7.25
N LEU A 73 4.86 -2.42 -7.46
CA LEU A 73 4.79 -1.25 -8.34
C LEU A 73 4.54 -1.66 -9.81
N ASP A 74 5.20 -2.71 -10.27
CA ASP A 74 4.99 -3.29 -11.61
C ASP A 74 3.57 -3.83 -11.73
N GLY A 75 3.03 -4.51 -10.72
CA GLY A 75 1.63 -4.95 -10.70
C GLY A 75 0.63 -3.80 -10.79
N ILE A 76 0.89 -2.69 -10.09
CA ILE A 76 0.04 -1.49 -10.14
C ILE A 76 0.13 -0.80 -11.51
N THR A 77 1.33 -0.70 -12.09
CA THR A 77 1.52 -0.09 -13.42
C THR A 77 0.93 -0.94 -14.55
N TYR A 78 0.99 -2.28 -14.43
CA TYR A 78 0.35 -3.21 -15.36
C TYR A 78 -1.19 -3.09 -15.30
N CYS A 79 -1.74 -2.96 -14.09
CA CYS A 79 -3.17 -2.71 -13.88
C CYS A 79 -3.62 -1.32 -14.38
N GLY A 80 -2.74 -0.31 -14.29
CA GLY A 80 -3.00 1.08 -14.68
C GLY A 80 -2.99 1.35 -16.18
N THR A 81 -2.35 0.50 -16.99
CA THR A 81 -2.19 0.75 -18.44
C THR A 81 -3.17 -0.02 -19.33
N ARG A 82 -3.95 -0.98 -18.82
CA ARG A 82 -5.13 -1.57 -19.47
C ARG A 82 -5.83 -2.55 -18.53
N THR A 83 -7.11 -2.29 -18.24
CA THR A 83 -8.15 -3.33 -18.04
C THR A 83 -7.85 -4.50 -17.08
N CYS A 84 -7.35 -4.27 -15.86
CA CYS A 84 -7.47 -5.30 -14.82
C CYS A 84 -8.80 -5.18 -14.05
N THR A 85 -9.90 -4.94 -14.76
CA THR A 85 -11.22 -5.37 -14.26
C THR A 85 -11.41 -6.82 -14.66
N CYS A 86 -10.91 -7.76 -13.86
CA CYS A 86 -11.52 -9.08 -13.81
C CYS A 86 -12.84 -8.91 -13.04
N SER A 87 -13.88 -8.40 -13.71
CA SER A 87 -15.22 -8.22 -13.14
C SER A 87 -15.95 -9.54 -12.89
N ARG A 88 -15.25 -10.68 -12.98
CA ARG A 88 -15.75 -12.02 -12.62
C ARG A 88 -14.58 -12.94 -12.31
N ALA A 89 -14.32 -13.15 -11.02
CA ALA A 89 -13.41 -14.17 -10.52
C ALA A 89 -13.86 -15.57 -11.00
N THR A 90 -13.37 -16.04 -12.16
CA THR A 90 -13.47 -17.47 -12.52
C THR A 90 -12.51 -17.98 -13.59
N LEU A 91 -11.55 -17.21 -14.12
CA LEU A 91 -10.60 -17.76 -15.10
C LEU A 91 -9.13 -17.35 -14.84
N ALA A 92 -8.27 -18.34 -15.07
CA ALA A 92 -6.88 -18.48 -14.67
C ALA A 92 -5.90 -17.42 -15.22
N PRO A 93 -4.68 -17.30 -14.65
CA PRO A 93 -3.81 -16.13 -14.79
C PRO A 93 -2.88 -16.16 -16.02
N SER A 94 -3.23 -16.82 -17.12
CA SER A 94 -2.29 -16.99 -18.25
C SER A 94 -2.36 -15.93 -19.34
N HIS A 95 -3.33 -15.03 -19.36
CA HIS A 95 -3.36 -13.93 -20.34
C HIS A 95 -4.06 -12.69 -19.76
N CYS A 96 -3.25 -11.75 -19.27
CA CYS A 96 -3.46 -10.32 -19.51
C CYS A 96 -2.30 -9.84 -20.38
#